data_AF-A0A7M1UPF1-F1
#
_entry.id   AF-A0A7M1UPF1-F1
#
_cell.length_a   1.000
_cell.length_b   1.000
_cell.length_c   1.000
_cell.angle_alpha   90.00
_cell.angle_beta   90.00
_cell.angle_gamma   90.00
#
_symmetry.space_group_name_H-M   'P 1'
#
loop_
_entity.id
_entity.type
_entity.pdbx_description
1 polymer ?
#
loop_
_entity_poly.entity_id
_entity_poly.type
_entity_poly.pdbx_seq_one_letter_code
_entity_poly.pdbx_strand_id
1 'polypeptide(L)'
;MENCYEEGNSMRSVRENITESFGSRNNSSSVEEVVGNVEQLIAEGRLEEASLFSYKALTSLCESKPGMAGSFLNNLVYGPYSKSIPATLTLIHLLTAKGFPPSCADQVAVLPLSIVYSVPQGSILENDVLVKAVFGLIEKLLHMALTEPVPLEKLHTVYLELNTFLSEFSKVLSENGGAAKFKALFAQIETMWTRLVSTLFSGSDTFT
;
A
#
# COMPACT_ATOMS: atom_id res chain seq x y z
N MET A 1 -15.51 8.07 -35.28
CA MET A 1 -14.53 7.08 -34.77
C MET A 1 -13.15 7.64 -35.04
N GLU A 2 -12.17 7.33 -34.19
CA GLU A 2 -10.81 7.93 -34.08
C GLU A 2 -10.78 9.19 -33.19
N ASN A 3 -9.91 9.34 -32.18
CA ASN A 3 -8.55 8.80 -31.98
C ASN A 3 -8.30 8.32 -30.53
N CYS A 4 -7.73 7.12 -30.37
CA CYS A 4 -7.08 6.64 -29.14
C CYS A 4 -5.59 6.42 -29.46
N TYR A 5 -4.73 7.45 -29.34
CA TYR A 5 -3.29 7.31 -29.63
C TYR A 5 -2.35 8.22 -28.80
N GLU A 6 -2.79 8.75 -27.65
CA GLU A 6 -1.91 9.60 -26.79
C GLU A 6 -1.35 8.90 -25.53
N GLU A 7 -1.86 7.74 -25.12
CA GLU A 7 -1.34 7.03 -23.92
C GLU A 7 0.07 6.44 -24.10
N GLY A 8 0.51 6.21 -25.35
CA GLY A 8 1.76 5.50 -25.64
C GLY A 8 3.06 6.28 -25.39
N ASN A 9 3.06 7.60 -25.59
CA ASN A 9 4.28 8.41 -25.48
C ASN A 9 4.61 8.78 -24.04
N SER A 10 3.61 9.18 -23.24
CA SER A 10 3.79 9.46 -21.81
C SER A 10 4.20 8.20 -21.04
N MET A 11 3.58 7.06 -21.35
CA MET A 11 3.87 5.80 -20.68
C MET A 11 5.26 5.25 -20.94
N ARG A 12 5.79 5.49 -22.14
CA ARG A 12 7.15 5.12 -22.52
C ARG A 12 8.19 5.98 -21.79
N SER A 13 7.98 7.30 -21.73
CA SER A 13 8.83 8.23 -20.99
C SER A 13 8.86 7.93 -19.48
N VAL A 14 7.71 7.63 -18.87
CA VAL A 14 7.64 7.20 -17.46
C VAL A 14 8.45 5.92 -17.21
N ARG A 15 8.40 4.97 -18.14
CA ARG A 15 9.10 3.68 -18.01
C ARG A 15 10.62 3.85 -18.17
N GLU A 16 11.05 4.68 -19.11
CA GLU A 16 12.46 5.00 -19.36
C GLU A 16 13.06 5.73 -18.14
N ASN A 17 12.38 6.75 -17.61
CA ASN A 17 12.84 7.47 -16.41
C ASN A 17 12.99 6.57 -15.17
N ILE A 18 12.01 5.71 -14.87
CA ILE A 18 12.09 4.82 -13.68
C ILE A 18 13.21 3.77 -13.84
N THR A 19 13.36 3.22 -15.04
CA THR A 19 14.39 2.22 -15.32
C THR A 19 15.79 2.84 -15.22
N GLU A 20 15.97 4.10 -15.62
CA GLU A 20 17.21 4.84 -15.45
C GLU A 20 17.48 5.21 -13.99
N SER A 21 16.47 5.66 -13.24
CA SER A 21 16.60 6.02 -11.82
C SER A 21 16.96 4.84 -10.92
N PHE A 22 16.45 3.63 -11.21
CA PHE A 22 16.67 2.44 -10.37
C PHE A 22 17.57 1.35 -10.98
N GLY A 23 17.86 1.39 -12.28
CA GLY A 23 18.65 0.38 -13.01
C GLY A 23 20.17 0.55 -12.96
N SER A 24 20.67 1.70 -12.49
CA SER A 24 22.10 2.00 -12.38
C SER A 24 22.63 1.68 -10.98
N ARG A 25 23.70 0.87 -10.89
CA ARG A 25 24.39 0.55 -9.61
C ARG A 25 25.04 1.77 -8.94
N ASN A 26 25.14 2.91 -9.62
CA ASN A 26 25.87 4.10 -9.15
C ASN A 26 25.06 5.41 -9.10
N ASN A 27 23.76 5.42 -9.42
CA ASN A 27 22.97 6.65 -9.37
C ASN A 27 22.24 6.83 -8.03
N SER A 28 22.63 7.88 -7.31
CA SER A 28 21.95 8.43 -6.14
C SER A 28 20.72 9.28 -6.50
N SER A 29 20.04 8.99 -7.62
CA SER A 29 18.76 9.57 -8.07
C SER A 29 17.56 9.11 -7.20
N SER A 30 17.78 8.87 -5.90
CA SER A 30 17.55 7.52 -5.35
C SER A 30 16.15 7.20 -4.80
N VAL A 31 15.43 8.14 -4.22
CA VAL A 31 14.06 7.98 -3.67
C VAL A 31 13.42 9.37 -3.61
N GLU A 32 14.18 10.35 -3.15
CA GLU A 32 13.77 11.75 -3.00
C GLU A 32 13.33 12.37 -4.34
N GLU A 33 14.05 12.10 -5.43
CA GLU A 33 13.69 12.58 -6.76
C GLU A 33 12.33 12.01 -7.21
N VAL A 34 12.12 10.70 -6.99
CA VAL A 34 10.86 10.05 -7.32
C VAL A 34 9.71 10.61 -6.47
N VAL A 35 9.94 10.82 -5.18
CA VAL A 35 8.95 11.44 -4.28
C VAL A 35 8.64 12.88 -4.71
N GLY A 36 9.66 13.67 -5.09
CA GLY A 36 9.48 15.03 -5.59
C GLY A 36 8.67 15.09 -6.89
N ASN A 37 8.92 14.16 -7.82
CA ASN A 37 8.13 14.05 -9.05
C ASN A 37 6.67 13.68 -8.76
N VAL A 38 6.42 12.79 -7.79
CA VAL A 38 5.05 12.46 -7.36
C VAL A 38 4.37 13.67 -6.73
N GLU A 39 5.07 14.43 -5.89
CA GLU A 39 4.54 15.66 -5.28
C GLU A 39 4.16 16.69 -6.36
N GLN A 40 5.00 16.89 -7.37
CA GLN A 40 4.70 17.77 -8.49
C GLN A 40 3.47 17.31 -9.28
N LEU A 41 3.39 16.02 -9.64
CA LEU A 41 2.24 15.49 -10.38
C LEU A 41 0.93 15.65 -9.60
N ILE A 42 0.94 15.45 -8.28
CA ILE A 42 -0.25 15.68 -7.45
C ILE A 42 -0.62 17.17 -7.40
N ALA A 43 0.37 18.06 -7.27
CA ALA A 43 0.14 19.50 -7.30
C ALA A 43 -0.44 19.99 -8.65
N GLU A 44 -0.08 19.32 -9.75
CA GLU A 44 -0.65 19.54 -11.09
C GLU A 44 -2.03 18.87 -11.30
N GLY A 45 -2.55 18.13 -10.31
CA GLY A 45 -3.83 17.41 -10.41
C GLY A 45 -3.76 16.11 -11.21
N ARG A 46 -2.56 15.63 -11.58
CA ARG A 46 -2.31 14.43 -12.39
C ARG A 46 -2.24 13.17 -11.51
N LEU A 47 -3.32 12.90 -10.78
CA LEU A 47 -3.35 11.89 -9.71
C LEU A 47 -3.10 10.46 -10.19
N GLU A 48 -3.65 10.09 -11.35
CA GLU A 48 -3.48 8.75 -11.94
C GLU A 48 -2.03 8.51 -12.35
N GLU A 49 -1.38 9.53 -12.91
CA GLU A 49 0.02 9.47 -13.32
C GLU A 49 0.94 9.41 -12.10
N ALA A 50 0.68 10.23 -11.08
CA ALA A 50 1.39 10.17 -9.79
C ALA A 50 1.31 8.77 -9.17
N SER A 51 0.12 8.18 -9.17
CA SER A 51 -0.13 6.82 -8.65
C SER A 51 0.59 5.77 -9.47
N LEU A 52 0.54 5.86 -10.80
CA LEU A 52 1.19 4.92 -11.70
C LEU A 52 2.71 5.00 -11.61
N PHE A 53 3.26 6.21 -11.49
CA PHE A 53 4.68 6.45 -11.28
C PHE A 53 5.13 5.84 -9.95
N SER A 54 4.38 6.09 -8.87
CA SER A 54 4.63 5.50 -7.55
C SER A 54 4.59 3.97 -7.57
N TYR A 55 3.59 3.39 -8.25
CA TYR A 55 3.43 1.95 -8.39
C TYR A 55 4.59 1.28 -9.13
N LYS A 56 5.02 1.87 -10.25
CA LYS A 56 6.16 1.35 -11.03
C LYS A 56 7.46 1.46 -10.23
N ALA A 57 7.68 2.57 -9.52
CA ALA A 57 8.84 2.73 -8.65
C ALA A 57 8.84 1.71 -7.50
N LEU A 58 7.70 1.51 -6.83
CA LEU A 58 7.55 0.48 -5.80
C LEU A 58 7.90 -0.91 -6.34
N THR A 59 7.32 -1.29 -7.49
CA THR A 59 7.56 -2.59 -8.11
C THR A 59 9.05 -2.79 -8.45
N SER A 60 9.67 -1.77 -9.05
CA SER A 60 11.11 -1.79 -9.37
C SER A 60 11.98 -1.92 -8.12
N LEU A 61 11.62 -1.23 -7.03
CA LEU A 61 12.33 -1.34 -5.75
C LEU A 61 12.16 -2.73 -5.14
N CYS A 62 10.98 -3.31 -5.22
CA CYS A 62 10.71 -4.66 -4.70
C CYS A 62 11.49 -5.77 -5.42
N GLU A 63 11.83 -5.55 -6.69
CA GLU A 63 12.64 -6.48 -7.48
C GLU A 63 14.14 -6.26 -7.28
N SER A 64 14.59 -5.00 -7.22
CA SER A 64 16.02 -4.67 -7.23
C SER A 64 16.62 -4.42 -5.85
N LYS A 65 15.86 -3.78 -4.94
CA LYS A 65 16.33 -3.27 -3.64
C LYS A 65 15.19 -3.31 -2.60
N PRO A 66 14.67 -4.50 -2.22
CA PRO A 66 13.46 -4.62 -1.40
C PRO A 66 13.56 -3.90 -0.04
N GLY A 67 14.77 -3.80 0.54
CA GLY A 67 15.00 -3.06 1.78
C GLY A 67 14.78 -1.53 1.68
N MET A 68 14.71 -0.98 0.47
CA MET A 68 14.39 0.44 0.23
C MET A 68 12.90 0.69 0.01
N ALA A 69 12.10 -0.35 -0.25
CA ALA A 69 10.68 -0.20 -0.56
C ALA A 69 9.87 0.39 0.61
N GLY A 70 10.16 -0.02 1.85
CA GLY A 70 9.50 0.55 3.04
C GLY A 70 9.79 2.04 3.24
N SER A 71 11.05 2.46 3.12
CA SER A 71 11.41 3.88 3.20
C SER A 71 10.74 4.70 2.10
N PHE A 72 10.69 4.17 0.88
CA PHE A 72 9.98 4.80 -0.24
C PHE A 72 8.49 4.96 0.04
N LEU A 73 7.82 3.90 0.50
CA LEU A 73 6.39 3.93 0.85
C LEU A 73 6.10 4.93 1.98
N ASN A 74 6.93 4.95 3.02
CA ASN A 74 6.80 5.92 4.10
C ASN A 74 6.92 7.36 3.59
N ASN A 75 7.93 7.66 2.77
CA ASN A 75 8.11 9.00 2.22
C ASN A 75 6.93 9.43 1.34
N LEU A 76 6.35 8.51 0.56
CA LEU A 76 5.16 8.76 -0.24
C LEU A 76 3.92 9.04 0.63
N VAL A 77 3.62 8.16 1.58
CA VAL A 77 2.39 8.26 2.38
C VAL A 77 2.43 9.45 3.33
N TYR A 78 3.53 9.66 4.05
CA TYR A 78 3.65 10.80 4.96
C TYR A 78 3.91 12.12 4.24
N GLY A 79 4.44 12.08 3.01
CA GLY A 79 4.71 13.26 2.20
C GLY A 79 3.56 13.64 1.26
N PRO A 80 3.65 13.33 -0.04
CA PRO A 80 2.71 13.85 -1.04
C PRO A 80 1.27 13.31 -0.91
N TYR A 81 1.09 12.05 -0.48
CA TYR A 81 -0.25 11.45 -0.39
C TYR A 81 -1.05 11.87 0.84
N SER A 82 -0.40 12.07 2.00
CA SER A 82 -1.05 12.57 3.24
C SER A 82 -1.81 13.88 3.03
N LYS A 83 -1.31 14.72 2.11
CA LYS A 83 -1.86 16.03 1.78
C LYS A 83 -3.09 15.98 0.86
N SER A 84 -3.41 14.82 0.28
CA SER A 84 -4.49 14.69 -0.71
C SER A 84 -5.21 13.33 -0.61
N ILE A 85 -6.43 13.38 -0.06
CA ILE A 85 -7.34 12.22 -0.01
C ILE A 85 -7.59 11.64 -1.40
N PRO A 86 -7.92 12.44 -2.45
CA PRO A 86 -8.10 11.91 -3.80
C PRO A 86 -6.86 11.20 -4.35
N ALA A 87 -5.66 11.73 -4.09
CA ALA A 87 -4.42 11.08 -4.50
C ALA A 87 -4.22 9.74 -3.78
N THR A 88 -4.44 9.74 -2.46
CA THR A 88 -4.34 8.53 -1.62
C THR A 88 -5.30 7.45 -2.10
N LEU A 89 -6.56 7.80 -2.39
CA LEU A 89 -7.55 6.88 -2.95
C LEU A 89 -7.10 6.31 -4.29
N THR A 90 -6.54 7.14 -5.17
CA THR A 90 -6.04 6.72 -6.49
C THR A 90 -4.90 5.71 -6.35
N LEU A 91 -3.95 5.95 -5.45
CA LEU A 91 -2.87 5.03 -5.15
C LEU A 91 -3.39 3.68 -4.61
N ILE A 92 -4.29 3.73 -3.63
CA ILE A 92 -4.88 2.52 -3.04
C ILE A 92 -5.62 1.71 -4.10
N HIS A 93 -6.48 2.34 -4.90
CA HIS A 93 -7.19 1.66 -5.98
C HIS A 93 -6.23 0.99 -6.96
N LEU A 94 -5.15 1.66 -7.33
CA LEU A 94 -4.16 1.10 -8.24
C LEU A 94 -3.46 -0.12 -7.63
N LEU A 95 -3.04 -0.06 -6.36
CA LEU A 95 -2.40 -1.16 -5.64
C LEU A 95 -3.36 -2.35 -5.47
N THR A 96 -4.62 -2.10 -5.15
CA THR A 96 -5.64 -3.15 -5.02
C THR A 96 -5.91 -3.83 -6.35
N ALA A 97 -6.05 -3.06 -7.44
CA ALA A 97 -6.34 -3.57 -8.77
C ALA A 97 -5.16 -4.34 -9.38
N LYS A 98 -3.94 -3.80 -9.28
CA LYS A 98 -2.75 -4.40 -9.91
C LYS A 98 -2.01 -5.39 -9.00
N GLY A 99 -2.25 -5.37 -7.70
CA GLY A 99 -1.46 -6.14 -6.73
C GLY A 99 -0.04 -5.58 -6.58
N PHE A 100 0.83 -6.32 -5.90
CA PHE A 100 2.22 -5.92 -5.65
C PHE A 100 3.11 -7.17 -5.52
N PRO A 101 4.43 -7.07 -5.73
CA PRO A 101 5.32 -8.20 -5.64
C PRO A 101 5.29 -8.87 -4.26
N PRO A 102 5.21 -10.22 -4.17
CA PRO A 102 5.24 -10.93 -2.88
C PRO A 102 6.51 -10.66 -2.07
N SER A 103 7.62 -10.31 -2.74
CA SER A 103 8.87 -9.91 -2.10
C SER A 103 8.77 -8.66 -1.23
N CYS A 104 7.68 -7.89 -1.32
CA CYS A 104 7.45 -6.67 -0.55
C CYS A 104 6.17 -6.73 0.30
N ALA A 105 5.58 -7.92 0.49
CA ALA A 105 4.37 -8.08 1.29
C ALA A 105 4.44 -7.36 2.64
N ASP A 106 5.56 -7.54 3.33
CA ASP A 106 5.90 -6.94 4.62
C ASP A 106 5.99 -5.41 4.57
N GLN A 107 6.57 -4.87 3.50
CA GLN A 107 6.72 -3.41 3.32
C GLN A 107 5.38 -2.75 3.00
N VAL A 108 4.54 -3.42 2.21
CA VAL A 108 3.19 -2.93 1.84
C VAL A 108 2.22 -3.02 3.02
N ALA A 109 2.44 -3.96 3.95
CA ALA A 109 1.59 -4.14 5.13
C ALA A 109 1.55 -2.93 6.09
N VAL A 110 2.54 -2.04 6.01
CA VAL A 110 2.60 -0.80 6.79
C VAL A 110 1.59 0.25 6.28
N LEU A 111 1.22 0.20 4.99
CA LEU A 111 0.41 1.23 4.34
C LEU A 111 -0.95 1.50 5.00
N PRO A 112 -1.77 0.50 5.37
CA PRO A 112 -3.06 0.74 6.00
C PRO A 112 -2.96 1.67 7.22
N LEU A 113 -2.01 1.39 8.12
CA LEU A 113 -1.81 2.19 9.32
C LEU A 113 -1.26 3.59 9.01
N SER A 114 -0.27 3.68 8.12
CA SER A 114 0.29 4.97 7.70
C SER A 114 -0.77 5.86 7.06
N ILE A 115 -1.64 5.31 6.20
CA ILE A 115 -2.75 6.05 5.58
C ILE A 115 -3.68 6.60 6.66
N VAL A 116 -4.06 5.77 7.63
CA VAL A 116 -4.97 6.16 8.72
C VAL A 116 -4.41 7.28 9.57
N TYR A 117 -3.12 7.25 9.91
CA TYR A 117 -2.51 8.32 10.69
C TYR A 117 -2.15 9.56 9.86
N SER A 118 -1.99 9.41 8.54
CA SER A 118 -1.68 10.54 7.65
C SER A 118 -2.88 11.46 7.42
N VAL A 119 -4.10 10.95 7.59
CA VAL A 119 -5.34 11.73 7.48
C VAL A 119 -5.75 12.22 8.87
N PRO A 120 -6.15 13.50 9.05
CA PRO A 120 -6.65 13.97 10.33
C PRO A 120 -7.76 13.07 10.88
N GLN A 121 -7.68 12.68 12.15
CA GLN A 121 -8.56 11.66 12.76
C GLN A 121 -10.06 11.97 12.62
N GLY A 122 -10.47 13.25 12.64
CA GLY A 122 -11.86 13.63 12.37
C GLY A 122 -12.33 13.26 10.96
N SER A 123 -11.43 13.37 9.98
CA SER A 123 -11.73 13.10 8.57
C SER A 123 -11.79 11.61 8.23
N ILE A 124 -11.15 10.71 9.00
CA ILE A 124 -11.19 9.27 8.69
C ILE A 124 -12.50 8.61 9.10
N LEU A 125 -13.11 9.08 10.20
CA LEU A 125 -14.42 8.61 10.64
C LEU A 125 -15.51 8.96 9.64
N GLU A 126 -15.38 10.15 9.04
CA GLU A 126 -16.32 10.72 8.08
C GLU A 126 -16.06 10.25 6.63
N ASN A 127 -14.90 9.67 6.34
CA ASN A 127 -14.53 9.23 5.00
C ASN A 127 -14.70 7.71 4.80
N ASP A 128 -15.95 7.29 4.63
CA ASP A 128 -16.32 5.90 4.33
C ASP A 128 -15.61 5.32 3.11
N VAL A 129 -15.34 6.15 2.10
CA VAL A 129 -14.70 5.72 0.86
C VAL A 129 -13.25 5.32 1.12
N LEU A 130 -12.50 6.15 1.85
CA LEU A 130 -11.12 5.86 2.23
C LEU A 130 -11.03 4.60 3.11
N VAL A 131 -11.90 4.49 4.11
CA VAL A 131 -11.91 3.32 4.99
C VAL A 131 -12.17 2.03 4.20
N LYS A 132 -13.16 2.04 3.30
CA LYS A 132 -13.44 0.89 2.43
C LYS A 132 -12.26 0.57 1.51
N ALA A 133 -11.63 1.59 0.94
CA ALA A 133 -10.44 1.42 0.10
C ALA A 133 -9.29 0.77 0.88
N VAL A 134 -9.03 1.21 2.11
CA VAL A 134 -8.01 0.62 3.01
C VAL A 134 -8.34 -0.84 3.32
N PHE A 135 -9.58 -1.19 3.64
CA PHE A 135 -9.97 -2.59 3.86
C PHE A 135 -9.84 -3.43 2.58
N GLY A 136 -10.12 -2.87 1.41
CA GLY A 136 -9.86 -3.53 0.13
C GLY A 136 -8.36 -3.77 -0.14
N LEU A 137 -7.49 -2.87 0.30
CA LEU A 137 -6.04 -3.08 0.26
C LEU A 137 -5.60 -4.21 1.20
N ILE A 138 -6.16 -4.27 2.41
CA ILE A 138 -5.90 -5.34 3.38
C ILE A 138 -6.36 -6.69 2.83
N GLU A 139 -7.56 -6.74 2.25
CA GLU A 139 -8.06 -7.94 1.58
C GLU A 139 -7.09 -8.41 0.48
N LYS A 140 -6.62 -7.49 -0.38
CA LYS A 140 -5.67 -7.82 -1.43
C LYS A 140 -4.34 -8.34 -0.87
N LEU A 141 -3.85 -7.73 0.21
CA LEU A 141 -2.63 -8.15 0.90
C LEU A 141 -2.77 -9.53 1.51
N LEU A 142 -3.87 -9.81 2.21
CA LEU A 142 -4.16 -11.11 2.80
C LEU A 142 -4.31 -12.18 1.72
N HIS A 143 -5.00 -11.89 0.63
CA HIS A 143 -5.11 -12.81 -0.50
C HIS A 143 -3.73 -13.18 -1.04
N MET A 144 -2.90 -12.18 -1.37
CA MET A 144 -1.54 -12.41 -1.87
C MET A 144 -0.70 -13.21 -0.86
N ALA A 145 -0.73 -12.84 0.42
CA ALA A 145 0.01 -13.53 1.48
C ALA A 145 -0.38 -15.01 1.64
N LEU A 146 -1.62 -15.36 1.32
CA LEU A 146 -2.14 -16.73 1.44
C LEU A 146 -1.99 -17.57 0.16
N THR A 147 -1.86 -16.94 -1.00
CA THR A 147 -1.82 -17.65 -2.29
C THR A 147 -0.45 -17.68 -2.94
N GLU A 148 0.45 -16.77 -2.56
CA GLU A 148 1.79 -16.66 -3.12
C GLU A 148 2.86 -17.19 -2.15
N PRO A 149 4.03 -17.63 -2.64
CA PRO A 149 5.13 -18.09 -1.80
C PRO A 149 5.82 -16.90 -1.11
N VAL A 150 5.26 -16.46 0.02
CA VAL A 150 5.85 -15.44 0.89
C VAL A 150 6.65 -16.10 2.01
N PRO A 151 7.91 -15.70 2.27
CA PRO A 151 8.69 -16.20 3.41
C PRO A 151 7.97 -16.03 4.74
N LEU A 152 8.07 -17.00 5.64
CA LEU A 152 7.38 -17.00 6.94
C LEU A 152 7.66 -15.74 7.77
N GLU A 153 8.91 -15.27 7.78
CA GLU A 153 9.30 -14.04 8.48
C GLU A 153 8.52 -12.81 7.96
N LYS A 154 8.29 -12.74 6.65
CA LYS A 154 7.52 -11.66 6.03
C LYS A 154 6.03 -11.79 6.32
N LEU A 155 5.50 -13.02 6.32
CA LEU A 155 4.12 -13.28 6.76
C LEU A 155 3.90 -12.87 8.22
N HIS A 156 4.88 -13.12 9.08
CA HIS A 156 4.85 -12.68 10.47
C HIS A 156 4.82 -11.15 10.58
N THR A 157 5.63 -10.44 9.80
CA THR A 157 5.57 -8.96 9.72
C THR A 157 4.21 -8.48 9.21
N VAL A 158 3.69 -9.08 8.13
CA VAL A 158 2.33 -8.76 7.62
C VAL A 158 1.29 -8.91 8.72
N TYR A 159 1.34 -10.00 9.48
CA TYR A 159 0.45 -10.21 10.62
C TYR A 159 0.60 -9.13 11.69
N LEU A 160 1.82 -8.78 12.10
CA LEU A 160 2.05 -7.76 13.12
C LEU A 160 1.54 -6.38 12.70
N GLU A 161 1.82 -5.95 11.48
CA GLU A 161 1.39 -4.65 10.95
C GLU A 161 -0.14 -4.57 10.84
N LEU A 162 -0.77 -5.62 10.29
CA LEU A 162 -2.22 -5.68 10.18
C LEU A 162 -2.91 -5.81 11.55
N ASN A 163 -2.35 -6.56 12.49
CA ASN A 163 -2.88 -6.67 13.85
C ASN A 163 -2.82 -5.31 14.57
N THR A 164 -1.71 -4.59 14.40
CA THR A 164 -1.55 -3.22 14.94
C THR A 164 -2.60 -2.29 14.34
N PHE A 165 -2.77 -2.31 13.01
CA PHE A 165 -3.81 -1.54 12.33
C PHE A 165 -5.21 -1.86 12.87
N LEU A 166 -5.58 -3.14 12.95
CA LEU A 166 -6.91 -3.55 13.41
C LEU A 166 -7.18 -3.12 14.85
N SER A 167 -6.17 -3.23 15.72
CA SER A 167 -6.26 -2.79 17.11
C SER A 167 -6.46 -1.27 17.22
N GLU A 168 -5.61 -0.49 16.57
CA GLU A 168 -5.70 0.98 16.58
C GLU A 168 -6.99 1.48 15.94
N PHE A 169 -7.38 0.91 14.80
CA PHE A 169 -8.60 1.31 14.11
C PHE A 169 -9.87 0.94 14.88
N SER A 170 -9.89 -0.23 15.54
CA SER A 170 -10.97 -0.62 16.45
C SER A 170 -11.09 0.34 17.63
N LYS A 171 -9.96 0.76 18.22
CA LYS A 171 -9.94 1.76 19.30
C LYS A 171 -10.55 3.08 18.83
N VAL A 172 -10.06 3.65 17.72
CA VAL A 172 -10.58 4.90 17.14
C VAL A 172 -12.08 4.80 16.88
N LEU A 173 -12.58 3.69 16.32
CA LEU A 173 -14.01 3.53 16.06
C LEU A 173 -14.83 3.36 17.34
N SER A 174 -14.34 2.64 18.35
CA SER A 174 -15.06 2.43 19.61
C SER A 174 -15.22 3.73 20.42
N GLU A 175 -14.18 4.58 20.43
CA GLU A 175 -14.22 5.91 21.07
C GLU A 175 -15.21 6.88 20.38
N ASN A 176 -15.63 6.57 19.15
CA ASN A 176 -16.49 7.42 18.33
C ASN A 176 -17.84 6.75 17.93
N GLY A 177 -18.24 5.68 18.63
CA GLY A 177 -19.52 5.00 18.37
C GLY A 177 -19.59 4.21 17.05
N GLY A 178 -18.45 3.99 16.38
CA GLY A 178 -18.31 3.32 15.09
C GLY A 178 -18.10 1.79 15.17
N ALA A 179 -18.32 1.15 16.32
CA ALA A 179 -18.03 -0.28 16.51
C ALA A 179 -18.79 -1.20 15.53
N ALA A 180 -20.03 -0.88 15.17
CA ALA A 180 -20.80 -1.65 14.20
C ALA A 180 -20.19 -1.58 12.79
N LYS A 181 -19.67 -0.41 12.39
CA LYS A 181 -18.97 -0.20 11.11
C LYS A 181 -17.68 -1.01 11.07
N PHE A 182 -16.89 -1.01 12.14
CA PHE A 182 -15.70 -1.87 12.26
C PHE A 182 -16.05 -3.34 12.03
N LYS A 183 -17.07 -3.83 12.74
CA LYS A 183 -17.50 -5.24 12.64
C LYS A 183 -17.87 -5.63 11.22
N ALA A 184 -18.60 -4.78 10.50
CA ALA A 184 -19.00 -5.04 9.12
C ALA A 184 -17.82 -5.05 8.13
N LEU A 185 -16.81 -4.20 8.35
CA LEU A 185 -15.59 -4.17 7.54
C LEU A 185 -14.68 -5.36 7.84
N PHE A 186 -14.48 -5.68 9.12
CA PHE A 186 -13.66 -6.81 9.55
C PHE A 186 -14.22 -8.15 9.08
N ALA A 187 -15.55 -8.33 9.12
CA ALA A 187 -16.20 -9.55 8.64
C ALA A 187 -15.86 -9.91 7.18
N GLN A 188 -15.49 -8.92 6.35
CA GLN A 188 -15.10 -9.15 4.94
C GLN A 188 -13.73 -9.84 4.84
N ILE A 189 -12.83 -9.58 5.79
CA ILE A 189 -11.46 -10.11 5.79
C ILE A 189 -11.22 -11.20 6.83
N GLU A 190 -12.16 -11.40 7.77
CA GLU A 190 -12.05 -12.28 8.93
C GLU A 190 -11.61 -13.71 8.56
N THR A 191 -12.21 -14.29 7.51
CA THR A 191 -11.84 -15.67 7.10
C THR A 191 -10.39 -15.76 6.62
N MET A 192 -9.90 -14.80 5.86
CA MET A 192 -8.51 -14.77 5.40
C MET A 192 -7.56 -14.43 6.56
N TRP A 193 -7.97 -13.52 7.45
CA TRP A 193 -7.24 -13.22 8.67
C TRP A 193 -7.02 -14.46 9.54
N THR A 194 -8.08 -15.23 9.83
CA THR A 194 -7.99 -16.47 10.60
C THR A 194 -7.06 -17.47 9.92
N ARG A 195 -7.10 -17.60 8.59
CA ARG A 195 -6.20 -18.49 7.85
C ARG A 195 -4.73 -18.08 7.97
N LEU A 196 -4.44 -16.78 7.90
CA LEU A 196 -3.08 -16.26 8.10
C LEU A 196 -2.58 -16.62 9.50
N VAL A 197 -3.39 -16.35 10.52
CA VAL A 197 -3.08 -16.70 11.92
C VAL A 197 -2.84 -18.20 12.05
N SER A 198 -3.74 -19.05 11.54
CA SER A 198 -3.55 -20.50 11.58
C SER A 198 -2.25 -20.93 10.89
N THR A 199 -1.90 -20.35 9.74
CA THR A 199 -0.65 -20.66 9.02
C THR A 199 0.59 -20.33 9.86
N LEU A 200 0.56 -19.21 10.58
CA LEU A 200 1.68 -18.77 11.43
C LEU A 200 1.84 -19.64 12.69
N PHE A 201 0.73 -20.10 13.26
CA PHE A 201 0.71 -20.78 14.57
C PHE A 201 0.40 -22.29 14.51
N SER A 202 0.24 -22.89 13.33
CA SER A 202 0.05 -24.35 13.19
C SER A 202 1.35 -25.16 13.38
N GLY A 203 2.49 -24.51 13.60
CA GLY A 203 3.80 -25.14 13.80
C GLY A 203 4.36 -25.08 15.23
N SER A 204 3.64 -24.50 16.19
CA SER A 204 4.12 -24.33 17.57
C SER A 204 4.00 -25.57 18.47
N ASP A 205 3.48 -26.70 17.97
CA ASP A 205 3.34 -27.95 18.74
C ASP A 205 4.52 -28.93 18.61
N THR A 206 5.64 -28.56 17.97
CA THR A 206 6.81 -29.45 17.80
C THR A 206 8.07 -29.05 18.59
N PHE A 207 7.93 -28.24 19.64
CA PHE A 207 8.99 -28.05 20.65
C PHE A 207 8.47 -28.37 22.06
N THR A 208 8.44 -29.66 22.37
CA THR A 208 8.52 -30.21 23.73
C THR A 208 9.52 -31.35 23.72
#